data_AF-A0A6F8X942-F1
#
_entry.id   AF-A0A6F8X942-F1
#
_cell.length_a   1.000
_cell.length_b   1.000
_cell.length_c   1.000
_cell.angle_alpha   90.00
_cell.angle_beta   90.00
_cell.angle_gamma   90.00
#
_symmetry.space_group_name_H-M   'P 1'
#
loop_
_entity.id
_entity.type
_entity.pdbx_description
1 polymer ?
#
loop_
_entity_poly.entity_id
_entity_poly.type
_entity_poly.pdbx_seq_one_letter_code
_entity_poly.pdbx_strand_id
1 'polypeptide(L)'
;MSELATTFAFVVMPDHIHWLLQLNGDLSEAVRRYKAYVSLNIDRRLWQDGFHDRMIKDEASLKAAARYIVANPLRANLVEDIGKYSYWDAIWL
;
A
#
# COMPACT_ATOMS: atom_id res chain seq x y z
N MET A 1 -5.13 18.23 -11.69
CA MET A 1 -5.99 17.30 -10.94
C MET A 1 -5.56 17.37 -9.49
N SER A 2 -6.47 17.48 -8.53
CA SER A 2 -6.11 17.43 -7.11
C SER A 2 -5.54 16.03 -6.77
N GLU A 3 -4.53 16.01 -5.91
CA GLU A 3 -3.95 14.78 -5.37
C GLU A 3 -4.97 14.13 -4.43
N LEU A 4 -5.44 12.90 -4.75
CA LEU A 4 -6.47 12.21 -3.95
C LEU A 4 -5.94 11.69 -2.61
N ALA A 5 -4.66 11.37 -2.55
CA ALA A 5 -3.99 10.87 -1.37
C ALA A 5 -2.47 11.02 -1.47
N THR A 6 -1.83 11.23 -0.33
CA THR A 6 -0.38 11.20 -0.19
C THR A 6 0.04 9.84 0.37
N THR A 7 1.03 9.21 -0.26
CA THR A 7 1.53 7.90 0.19
C THR A 7 2.58 8.05 1.28
N PHE A 8 2.42 7.30 2.37
CA PHE A 8 3.38 7.28 3.48
C PHE A 8 4.20 6.00 3.52
N ALA A 9 3.60 4.86 3.21
CA ALA A 9 4.32 3.60 3.06
C ALA A 9 3.53 2.63 2.18
N PHE A 10 4.21 1.71 1.50
CA PHE A 10 3.56 0.60 0.82
C PHE A 10 4.46 -0.61 0.77
N VAL A 11 3.86 -1.78 0.52
CA VAL A 11 4.55 -2.95 0.00
C VAL A 11 3.66 -3.64 -1.03
N VAL A 12 4.24 -3.98 -2.18
CA VAL A 12 3.61 -4.84 -3.18
C VAL A 12 4.05 -6.26 -2.89
N MET A 13 3.12 -7.10 -2.45
CA MET A 13 3.29 -8.54 -2.25
C MET A 13 3.01 -9.27 -3.58
N PRO A 14 3.38 -10.55 -3.73
CA PRO A 14 3.12 -11.31 -4.95
C PRO A 14 1.63 -11.41 -5.33
N ASP A 15 0.73 -11.32 -4.36
CA ASP A 15 -0.71 -11.54 -4.49
C ASP A 15 -1.57 -10.34 -4.04
N HIS A 16 -1.02 -9.38 -3.28
CA HIS A 16 -1.76 -8.22 -2.79
C HIS A 16 -0.85 -7.02 -2.50
N ILE A 17 -1.42 -5.91 -2.03
CA ILE A 17 -0.69 -4.70 -1.64
C ILE A 17 -1.15 -4.27 -0.27
N HIS A 18 -0.21 -3.84 0.58
CA HIS A 18 -0.52 -3.04 1.75
C HIS A 18 -0.10 -1.59 1.49
N TRP A 19 -1.00 -0.65 1.77
CA TRP A 19 -0.80 0.76 1.44
C TRP A 19 -1.25 1.65 2.60
N LEU A 20 -0.32 2.46 3.11
CA LEU A 20 -0.57 3.51 4.08
C LEU A 20 -0.54 4.86 3.36
N LEU A 21 -1.66 5.57 3.48
CA LEU A 21 -1.90 6.81 2.75
C LEU A 21 -2.69 7.78 3.62
N GLN A 22 -2.46 9.07 3.40
CA GLN A 22 -3.29 10.16 3.90
C GLN A 22 -4.25 10.59 2.80
N LEU A 23 -5.55 10.50 3.06
CA LEU A 23 -6.58 10.88 2.09
C LEU A 23 -6.79 12.40 2.08
N ASN A 24 -6.90 12.96 0.87
CA ASN A 24 -7.41 14.31 0.62
C ASN A 24 -8.83 14.27 0.01
N GLY A 25 -9.43 13.08 -0.05
CA GLY A 25 -10.73 12.82 -0.68
C GLY A 25 -11.28 11.45 -0.28
N ASP A 26 -12.09 10.84 -1.16
CA ASP A 26 -12.72 9.55 -0.90
C ASP A 26 -11.75 8.37 -1.12
N LEU A 27 -11.73 7.44 -0.16
CA LEU A 27 -10.89 6.24 -0.21
C LEU A 27 -11.25 5.35 -1.40
N SER A 28 -12.55 5.14 -1.64
CA SER A 28 -13.02 4.25 -2.69
C SER A 28 -12.64 4.78 -4.07
N GLU A 29 -12.67 6.10 -4.26
CA GLU A 29 -12.18 6.75 -5.48
C GLU A 29 -10.68 6.57 -5.67
N ALA A 30 -9.87 6.80 -4.63
CA ALA A 30 -8.42 6.62 -4.71
C ALA A 30 -8.05 5.18 -5.10
N VAL A 31 -8.65 4.19 -4.42
CA VAL A 31 -8.42 2.76 -4.70
C VAL A 31 -8.93 2.40 -6.10
N ARG A 32 -10.12 2.87 -6.50
CA ARG A 32 -10.67 2.60 -7.85
C ARG A 32 -9.74 3.11 -8.94
N ARG A 33 -9.23 4.33 -8.83
CA ARG A 33 -8.31 4.91 -9.83
C ARG A 33 -6.99 4.15 -9.88
N TYR A 34 -6.43 3.79 -8.72
CA TYR A 34 -5.21 2.97 -8.66
C TYR A 34 -5.41 1.61 -9.34
N LYS A 35 -6.48 0.89 -8.98
CA LYS A 35 -6.79 -0.43 -9.56
C LYS A 35 -7.00 -0.36 -11.08
N ALA A 36 -7.70 0.66 -11.55
CA ALA A 36 -7.92 0.89 -12.98
C ALA A 36 -6.59 1.19 -13.70
N TYR A 37 -5.77 2.09 -13.16
CA TYR A 37 -4.47 2.42 -13.72
C TYR A 37 -3.58 1.18 -13.88
N VAL A 38 -3.44 0.37 -12.83
CA VAL A 38 -2.62 -0.85 -12.90
C VAL A 38 -3.18 -1.82 -13.93
N SER A 39 -4.49 -2.11 -13.89
CA SER A 39 -5.14 -3.05 -14.82
C SER A 39 -4.96 -2.66 -16.29
N LEU A 40 -5.03 -1.35 -16.58
CA LEU A 40 -4.83 -0.81 -17.93
C LEU A 40 -3.37 -0.91 -18.38
N ASN A 41 -2.41 -0.65 -17.50
CA ASN A 41 -0.99 -0.70 -17.85
C ASN A 41 -0.48 -2.13 -18.07
N ILE A 42 -1.06 -3.11 -17.38
CA ILE A 42 -0.70 -4.53 -17.54
C ILE A 42 -1.64 -5.28 -18.50
N ASP A 43 -2.64 -4.61 -19.05
CA ASP A 43 -3.70 -5.16 -19.91
C ASP A 43 -4.36 -6.43 -19.34
N ARG A 44 -4.74 -6.39 -18.06
CA ARG A 44 -5.35 -7.55 -17.37
C ARG A 44 -6.32 -7.13 -16.28
N ARG A 45 -7.43 -7.87 -16.14
CA ARG A 45 -8.26 -7.85 -14.93
C ARG A 45 -7.51 -8.56 -13.80
N LEU A 46 -6.83 -7.78 -12.95
CA LEU A 46 -5.97 -8.29 -11.89
C LEU A 46 -6.67 -8.37 -10.52
N TRP A 47 -7.51 -7.39 -10.22
CA TRP A 47 -7.96 -7.16 -8.85
C TRP A 47 -9.17 -7.98 -8.45
N GLN A 48 -9.15 -8.48 -7.22
CA GLN A 48 -10.36 -8.90 -6.52
C GLN A 48 -11.31 -7.72 -6.29
N ASP A 49 -12.60 -8.02 -6.16
CA ASP A 49 -13.63 -7.04 -5.85
C ASP A 49 -13.46 -6.51 -4.41
N GLY A 50 -13.73 -5.21 -4.21
CA GLY A 50 -13.58 -4.56 -2.90
C GLY A 50 -12.13 -4.36 -2.43
N PHE A 51 -11.97 -3.87 -1.20
CA PHE A 51 -10.68 -3.71 -0.52
C PHE A 51 -10.94 -3.73 1.00
N HIS A 52 -9.88 -3.96 1.79
CA HIS A 52 -9.94 -3.89 3.25
C HIS A 52 -9.22 -2.62 3.71
N ASP A 53 -9.88 -1.81 4.53
CA ASP A 53 -9.32 -0.60 5.10
C ASP A 53 -9.40 -0.56 6.62
N ARG A 54 -8.53 0.26 7.21
CA ARG A 54 -8.53 0.56 8.63
C ARG A 54 -8.03 1.98 8.84
N MET A 55 -8.83 2.80 9.53
CA MET A 55 -8.42 4.15 9.91
C MET A 55 -7.39 4.13 11.04
N ILE A 56 -6.33 4.93 10.90
CA ILE A 56 -5.32 5.18 11.93
C ILE A 56 -5.61 6.54 12.57
N LYS A 57 -5.68 6.57 13.90
CA LYS A 57 -6.18 7.75 14.65
C LYS A 57 -5.08 8.58 15.31
N ASP A 58 -3.88 8.02 15.47
CA ASP A 58 -2.79 8.66 16.20
C ASP A 58 -1.42 8.41 15.53
N GLU A 59 -0.48 9.31 15.80
CA GLU A 59 0.84 9.31 15.18
C GLU A 59 1.73 8.12 15.61
N ALA A 60 1.58 7.66 16.86
CA ALA A 60 2.35 6.51 17.36
C ALA A 60 1.96 5.24 16.58
N SER A 61 0.66 5.05 16.36
CA SER A 61 0.10 4.00 15.51
C SER A 61 0.51 4.13 14.05
N LEU A 62 0.76 5.35 13.55
CA LEU A 62 1.16 5.59 12.16
C LEU A 62 2.51 4.94 11.84
N LYS A 63 3.54 5.22 12.64
CA LYS A 63 4.88 4.63 12.45
C LYS A 63 4.86 3.12 12.70
N ALA A 64 4.05 2.66 13.64
CA ALA A 64 3.87 1.23 13.87
C ALA A 64 3.24 0.53 12.65
N ALA A 65 2.22 1.13 12.04
CA ALA A 65 1.61 0.62 10.82
C ALA A 65 2.58 0.62 9.64
N ALA A 66 3.36 1.70 9.45
CA ALA A 66 4.40 1.75 8.42
C ALA A 66 5.42 0.61 8.58
N ARG A 67 5.96 0.41 9.79
CA ARG A 67 6.86 -0.72 10.10
C ARG A 67 6.21 -2.07 9.85
N TYR A 68 4.93 -2.21 10.21
CA TYR A 68 4.18 -3.44 9.94
C TYR A 68 4.11 -3.70 8.44
N ILE A 69 3.70 -2.71 7.65
CA ILE A 69 3.58 -2.77 6.19
C ILE A 69 4.90 -3.22 5.57
N VAL A 70 5.99 -2.49 5.87
CA VAL A 70 7.34 -2.77 5.35
C VAL A 70 7.80 -4.18 5.71
N ALA A 71 7.51 -4.67 6.91
CA ALA A 71 7.96 -5.99 7.35
C ALA A 71 7.10 -7.17 6.84
N ASN A 72 6.06 -6.96 6.02
CA ASN A 72 5.25 -8.08 5.50
C ASN A 72 6.04 -9.11 4.67
N PRO A 73 7.00 -8.75 3.80
CA PRO A 73 7.81 -9.73 3.08
C PRO A 73 8.58 -10.66 4.01
N LEU A 74 9.07 -10.14 5.14
CA LEU A 74 9.71 -10.94 6.20
C LEU A 74 8.71 -11.91 6.83
N ARG A 75 7.52 -11.42 7.21
CA ARG A 75 6.47 -12.25 7.84
C ARG A 75 5.94 -13.34 6.91
N ALA A 76 5.92 -13.08 5.61
CA ALA A 76 5.54 -14.04 4.59
C ALA A 76 6.68 -14.99 4.19
N ASN A 77 7.86 -14.88 4.83
CA ASN A 77 9.06 -15.67 4.50
C ASN A 77 9.51 -15.53 3.03
N LEU A 78 9.26 -14.38 2.40
CA LEU A 78 9.73 -14.11 1.03
C LEU A 78 11.22 -13.76 1.01
N VAL A 79 11.71 -13.15 2.09
CA VAL A 79 13.11 -12.77 2.32
C VAL A 79 13.43 -12.87 3.81
N GLU A 80 14.71 -13.05 4.14
CA GLU A 80 15.22 -12.98 5.52
C GLU A 80 15.68 -11.57 5.91
N ASP A 81 15.88 -10.71 4.91
CA ASP A 81 16.33 -9.33 5.04
C ASP A 81 15.46 -8.44 4.16
N ILE A 82 14.87 -7.40 4.75
CA ILE A 82 13.97 -6.50 4.03
C ILE A 82 14.69 -5.71 2.93
N GLY A 83 16.00 -5.50 3.05
CA GLY A 83 16.82 -4.89 2.00
C GLY A 83 16.91 -5.73 0.72
N LYS A 84 16.54 -7.01 0.77
CA LYS A 84 16.51 -7.92 -0.39
C LYS A 84 15.15 -7.95 -1.10
N TYR A 85 14.14 -7.24 -0.59
CA TYR A 85 12.84 -7.11 -1.23
C TYR A 85 12.68 -5.68 -1.76
N SER A 86 12.69 -5.48 -3.06
CA SER A 86 12.70 -4.12 -3.65
C SER A 86 11.33 -3.46 -3.78
N TYR A 87 10.23 -4.18 -3.50
CA TYR A 87 8.89 -3.73 -3.83
C TYR A 87 8.14 -3.06 -2.66
N TRP A 88 8.84 -2.21 -1.90
CA TRP A 88 8.28 -1.44 -0.79
C TRP A 88 8.97 -0.08 -0.68
N ASP A 89 8.31 0.88 -0.05
CA ASP A 89 8.90 2.17 0.31
C ASP A 89 8.18 2.77 1.54
N ALA A 90 8.84 3.70 2.23
CA ALA A 90 8.28 4.47 3.34
C ALA A 90 8.95 5.84 3.47
N ILE A 91 8.17 6.89 3.72
CA ILE A 91 8.65 8.29 3.77
C ILE A 91 9.63 8.60 4.92
N TRP A 92 9.88 7.64 5.81
CA TRP A 92 10.72 7.80 7.00
C TRP A 92 12.13 7.24 6.84
N LEU A 93 12.54 6.94 5.61
CA LEU A 93 13.88 6.41 5.29
C LEU A 93 14.81 7.48 4.74
#